data_AF-X8JPJ0-F1
#
_entry.id   AF-X8JPJ0-F1
#
_cell.length_a   1.000
_cell.length_b   1.000
_cell.length_c   1.000
_cell.angle_alpha   90.00
_cell.angle_beta   90.00
_cell.angle_gamma   90.00
#
_symmetry.space_group_name_H-M   'P 1'
#
loop_
_entity.id
_entity.type
_entity.pdbx_description
1 polymer ?
#
loop_
_entity_poly.entity_id
_entity_poly.type
_entity_poly.pdbx_seq_one_letter_code
_entity_poly.pdbx_strand_id
1 'polypeptide(L)'
;MFVLMASPSSVAQMINIAFQPIKPHNHCQMPASRKKPRGPKTINYGLLTDDTKKLQYFKSLLPTRVNAITLKGKIVKPGDPVIMDIASDDSGTSTSNDVCIAEVVEVRSPPYNRNEHFVLVRWFYSGSMLQNLRAPTKAIKNFPSFEFAPRELVSSDHMQVFPLEQLVRKISVRSFHETNAEQPKIEPEEWWYRYFWSTKQGYLLSCNKSNPPITACGMGDRCIKEHYFAPHSECQRCCTRLSCQIWYHVECLQKAKRMVKLKAGLVDQRLRLMLHGTPGFEWIDDPNGDIKFFKDVESCLSYIHRIVACAQHVVARGKEHGVVGNFLKIKRARALLVEAYQGEWPSDEEIAEFKSWKPTGDDTLYRCINCEKVI
;
A
#
# COMPACT_ATOMS: atom_id res chain seq x y z
N MET A 1 5.57 12.24 -55.54
CA MET A 1 4.51 11.23 -55.44
C MET A 1 3.44 11.80 -54.52
N PHE A 2 2.36 12.30 -55.10
CA PHE A 2 1.21 12.88 -54.41
C PHE A 2 0.36 11.79 -53.80
N VAL A 3 -0.05 11.94 -52.54
CA VAL A 3 -1.34 11.42 -52.04
C VAL A 3 -1.92 12.44 -51.06
N LEU A 4 -2.93 13.16 -51.56
CA LEU A 4 -3.98 13.85 -50.81
C LEU A 4 -4.98 12.83 -50.24
N MET A 5 -5.94 13.32 -49.44
CA MET A 5 -7.20 12.71 -48.98
C MET A 5 -7.16 12.23 -47.51
N ALA A 6 -8.15 12.44 -46.67
CA ALA A 6 -9.32 13.30 -46.66
C ALA A 6 -9.89 13.28 -45.21
N SER A 7 -10.53 14.37 -44.80
CA SER A 7 -11.49 14.39 -43.69
C SER A 7 -12.71 13.52 -44.03
N PRO A 8 -13.40 12.95 -43.02
CA PRO A 8 -14.81 13.28 -42.95
C PRO A 8 -15.31 13.60 -41.53
N SER A 9 -16.06 14.68 -41.52
CA SER A 9 -17.02 15.14 -40.54
C SER A 9 -18.27 14.25 -40.43
N SER A 10 -18.88 14.25 -39.24
CA SER A 10 -20.33 14.25 -38.97
C SER A 10 -21.14 12.98 -39.23
N VAL A 11 -21.65 12.38 -38.14
CA VAL A 11 -23.06 11.94 -38.06
C VAL A 11 -23.58 12.20 -36.65
N ALA A 12 -24.49 13.17 -36.55
CA ALA A 12 -25.40 13.34 -35.42
C ALA A 12 -26.60 12.41 -35.63
N GLN A 13 -27.03 11.69 -34.59
CA GLN A 13 -28.37 11.10 -34.54
C GLN A 13 -29.07 11.55 -33.26
N MET A 14 -30.04 12.45 -33.49
CA MET A 14 -31.09 12.84 -32.57
C MET A 14 -32.06 11.68 -32.35
N ILE A 15 -32.35 11.35 -31.10
CA ILE A 15 -33.51 10.54 -30.73
C ILE A 15 -34.60 11.51 -30.24
N ASN A 16 -35.65 11.65 -31.04
CA ASN A 16 -36.91 12.30 -30.68
C ASN A 16 -37.79 11.27 -29.96
N ILE A 17 -38.08 11.50 -28.66
CA ILE A 17 -39.19 10.81 -27.98
C ILE A 17 -40.27 11.85 -27.70
N ALA A 18 -41.40 11.66 -28.38
CA ALA A 18 -42.62 12.43 -28.19
C ALA A 18 -43.28 12.09 -26.84
N PHE A 19 -43.51 13.10 -26.01
CA PHE A 19 -44.39 13.01 -24.84
C PHE A 19 -45.80 13.45 -25.24
N GLN A 20 -46.79 12.56 -25.06
CA GLN A 20 -48.21 12.92 -25.13
C GLN A 20 -48.67 13.57 -23.81
N PRO A 21 -49.56 14.58 -23.86
CA PRO A 21 -50.13 15.19 -22.66
C PRO A 21 -51.25 14.31 -22.07
N ILE A 22 -51.11 13.97 -20.78
CA ILE A 22 -52.13 13.28 -20.00
C ILE A 22 -53.21 14.30 -19.58
N LYS A 23 -54.47 13.99 -19.88
CA LYS A 23 -55.65 14.78 -19.47
C LYS A 23 -55.87 14.70 -17.94
N PRO A 24 -56.30 15.78 -17.27
CA PRO A 24 -56.66 15.74 -15.86
C PRO A 24 -58.03 15.05 -15.67
N HIS A 25 -58.07 14.03 -14.81
CA HIS A 25 -59.30 13.39 -14.35
C HIS A 25 -59.82 14.05 -13.08
N ASN A 26 -61.15 14.10 -13.00
CA ASN A 26 -62.00 14.81 -12.06
C ASN A 26 -61.77 14.49 -10.57
N HIS A 27 -62.00 15.51 -9.75
CA HIS A 27 -62.08 15.45 -8.29
C HIS A 27 -63.17 14.49 -7.81
N CYS A 28 -62.76 13.44 -7.08
CA CYS A 28 -63.63 12.64 -6.22
C CYS A 28 -63.36 13.05 -4.76
N GLN A 29 -64.33 13.67 -4.11
CA GLN A 29 -64.28 13.95 -2.67
C GLN A 29 -64.44 12.64 -1.88
N MET A 30 -63.42 12.28 -1.12
CA MET A 30 -63.42 11.17 -0.17
C MET A 30 -63.82 11.68 1.23
N PRO A 31 -64.63 10.91 2.00
CA PRO A 31 -65.01 11.26 3.36
C PRO A 31 -63.84 11.15 4.34
N ALA A 32 -63.93 11.90 5.44
CA ALA A 32 -62.89 12.03 6.46
C ALA A 32 -62.51 10.67 7.08
N SER A 33 -61.35 10.14 6.66
CA SER A 33 -60.73 8.95 7.22
C SER A 33 -60.29 9.19 8.67
N ARG A 34 -60.81 8.40 9.60
CA ARG A 34 -60.29 8.27 10.97
C ARG A 34 -58.78 8.00 10.91
N LYS A 35 -57.98 8.84 11.55
CA LYS A 35 -56.51 8.72 11.61
C LYS A 35 -56.16 7.43 12.38
N LYS A 36 -55.78 6.36 11.67
CA LYS A 36 -55.03 5.26 12.28
C LYS A 36 -53.77 5.84 12.94
N PRO A 37 -53.36 5.35 14.13
CA PRO A 37 -52.10 5.74 14.72
C PRO A 37 -51.00 5.51 13.69
N ARG A 38 -50.29 6.58 13.32
CA ARG A 38 -49.16 6.50 12.42
C ARG A 38 -48.12 5.64 13.12
N GLY A 39 -47.96 4.39 12.67
CA GLY A 39 -46.79 3.61 13.01
C GLY A 39 -45.52 4.43 12.72
N PRO A 40 -44.39 4.12 13.39
CA PRO A 40 -43.15 4.82 13.16
C PRO A 40 -42.88 4.86 11.65
N LYS A 41 -42.77 6.08 11.10
CA LYS A 41 -42.48 6.26 9.67
C LYS A 41 -41.15 5.55 9.39
N THR A 42 -41.21 4.42 8.70
CA THR A 42 -40.03 3.79 8.11
C THR A 42 -39.44 4.79 7.12
N ILE A 43 -38.34 5.43 7.51
CA ILE A 43 -37.59 6.31 6.62
C ILE A 43 -36.98 5.39 5.56
N ASN A 44 -37.37 5.61 4.30
CA ASN A 44 -36.79 4.87 3.19
C ASN A 44 -35.37 5.40 2.99
N TYR A 45 -34.39 4.66 3.51
CA TYR A 45 -32.98 5.03 3.49
C TYR A 45 -32.46 5.29 2.06
N GLY A 46 -32.99 4.55 1.08
CA GLY A 46 -32.65 4.71 -0.33
C GLY A 46 -33.07 6.06 -0.95
N LEU A 47 -33.91 6.85 -0.27
CA LEU A 47 -34.27 8.21 -0.72
C LEU A 47 -33.34 9.30 -0.18
N LEU A 48 -32.45 8.97 0.76
CA LEU A 48 -31.42 9.89 1.20
C LEU A 48 -30.28 9.85 0.19
N THR A 49 -30.19 10.82 -0.71
CA THR A 49 -29.08 10.94 -1.67
C THR A 49 -27.88 11.71 -1.10
N ASP A 50 -28.08 12.44 -0.01
CA ASP A 50 -27.06 13.28 0.65
C ASP A 50 -26.34 12.51 1.75
N ASP A 51 -25.03 12.31 1.59
CA ASP A 51 -24.18 11.57 2.53
C ASP A 51 -24.14 12.20 3.93
N THR A 52 -24.27 13.52 4.04
CA THR A 52 -24.32 14.21 5.34
C THR A 52 -25.59 13.81 6.09
N LYS A 53 -26.72 13.75 5.39
CA LYS A 53 -28.00 13.33 5.96
C LYS A 53 -27.99 11.83 6.30
N LYS A 54 -27.42 11.00 5.44
CA LYS A 54 -27.19 9.56 5.70
C LYS A 54 -26.38 9.34 6.98
N LEU A 55 -25.28 10.10 7.14
CA LEU A 55 -24.43 10.01 8.32
C LEU A 55 -25.14 10.52 9.59
N GLN A 56 -25.89 11.61 9.49
CA GLN A 56 -26.68 12.13 10.60
C GLN A 56 -27.75 11.12 11.03
N TYR A 57 -28.48 10.54 10.08
CA TYR A 57 -29.45 9.46 10.32
C TYR A 57 -28.79 8.26 11.00
N PHE A 58 -27.66 7.79 10.47
CA PHE A 58 -26.92 6.66 11.03
C PHE A 58 -26.53 6.88 12.50
N LYS A 59 -26.10 8.10 12.83
CA LYS A 59 -25.68 8.43 14.20
C LYS A 59 -26.85 8.60 15.17
N SER A 60 -27.95 9.23 14.74
CA SER A 60 -29.05 9.63 15.63
C SER A 60 -30.18 8.60 15.72
N LEU A 61 -30.45 7.85 14.65
CA LEU A 61 -31.64 6.99 14.54
C LEU A 61 -31.32 5.48 14.57
N LEU A 62 -30.04 5.11 14.52
CA LEU A 62 -29.58 3.74 14.71
C LEU A 62 -28.75 3.68 16.01
N PRO A 63 -29.38 3.54 17.19
CA PRO A 63 -28.66 3.62 18.47
C PRO A 63 -27.85 2.35 18.79
N THR A 64 -28.24 1.20 18.23
CA THR A 64 -27.66 -0.09 18.61
C THR A 64 -26.40 -0.36 17.81
N ARG A 65 -25.24 -0.32 18.49
CA ARG A 65 -23.97 -0.77 17.91
C ARG A 65 -23.89 -2.28 17.85
N VAL A 66 -23.36 -2.79 16.75
CA VAL A 66 -23.12 -4.22 16.54
C VAL A 66 -21.62 -4.44 16.40
N ASN A 67 -21.06 -5.36 17.18
CA ASN A 67 -19.62 -5.61 17.20
C ASN A 67 -19.15 -6.44 16.00
N ALA A 68 -20.02 -7.28 15.46
CA ALA A 68 -19.72 -8.12 14.31
C ALA A 68 -20.99 -8.57 13.60
N ILE A 69 -20.88 -8.81 12.29
CA ILE A 69 -21.93 -9.29 11.40
C ILE A 69 -21.40 -10.47 10.58
N THR A 70 -22.30 -11.33 10.10
CA THR A 70 -21.93 -12.47 9.24
C THR A 70 -22.20 -12.13 7.78
N LEU A 71 -21.14 -12.12 6.98
CA LEU A 71 -21.20 -11.88 5.54
C LEU A 71 -20.75 -13.14 4.79
N LYS A 72 -21.68 -13.83 4.14
CA LYS A 72 -21.42 -15.09 3.40
C LYS A 72 -20.59 -16.11 4.22
N GLY A 73 -20.96 -16.30 5.47
CA GLY A 73 -20.29 -17.22 6.41
C GLY A 73 -18.98 -16.69 7.03
N LYS A 74 -18.54 -15.48 6.69
CA LYS A 74 -17.37 -14.84 7.30
C LYS A 74 -17.79 -13.75 8.29
N ILE A 75 -17.14 -13.69 9.44
CA ILE A 75 -17.36 -12.63 10.43
C ILE A 75 -16.65 -11.34 9.96
N VAL A 76 -17.42 -10.26 9.87
CA VAL A 76 -16.95 -8.90 9.59
C VAL A 76 -17.17 -8.04 10.84
N LYS A 77 -16.12 -7.34 11.28
CA LYS A 77 -16.11 -6.43 12.43
C LYS A 77 -15.56 -5.05 12.03
N PRO A 78 -15.79 -4.00 12.84
CA PRO A 78 -15.07 -2.74 12.69
C PRO A 78 -13.55 -2.92 12.55
N GLY A 79 -12.95 -2.23 11.60
CA GLY A 79 -11.56 -2.36 11.17
C GLY A 79 -11.34 -3.35 10.01
N ASP A 80 -12.32 -4.18 9.65
CA ASP A 80 -12.15 -5.12 8.54
C ASP A 80 -12.33 -4.44 7.18
N PRO A 81 -11.43 -4.71 6.21
CA PRO A 81 -11.61 -4.30 4.82
C PRO A 81 -12.62 -5.20 4.08
N VAL A 82 -13.43 -4.57 3.23
CA VAL A 82 -14.50 -5.20 2.44
C VAL A 82 -14.51 -4.68 1.01
N ILE A 83 -14.95 -5.52 0.07
CA ILE A 83 -15.35 -5.09 -1.26
C ILE A 83 -16.82 -4.68 -1.21
N MET A 84 -17.12 -3.54 -1.82
CA MET A 84 -18.46 -2.96 -1.93
C MET A 84 -19.01 -3.20 -3.34
N ASP A 85 -20.30 -3.54 -3.45
CA ASP A 85 -21.06 -3.53 -4.68
C ASP A 85 -21.70 -2.17 -4.82
N ILE A 86 -21.10 -1.31 -5.65
CA ILE A 86 -21.65 0.00 -5.94
C ILE A 86 -22.20 -0.03 -7.35
N ALA A 87 -23.41 -0.58 -7.50
CA ALA A 87 -24.17 -0.52 -8.75
C ALA A 87 -24.42 0.94 -9.22
N SER A 88 -24.20 1.93 -8.36
CA SER A 88 -24.26 3.36 -8.66
C SER A 88 -23.19 4.13 -7.88
N ASP A 89 -21.96 4.22 -8.39
CA ASP A 89 -20.94 5.08 -7.78
C ASP A 89 -21.33 6.56 -7.91
N ASP A 90 -22.04 7.07 -6.89
CA ASP A 90 -22.43 8.47 -6.79
C ASP A 90 -21.22 9.41 -6.65
N SER A 91 -20.03 8.90 -6.31
CA SER A 91 -18.82 9.71 -6.21
C SER A 91 -18.30 10.15 -7.59
N GLY A 92 -18.65 9.41 -8.65
CA GLY A 92 -18.16 9.62 -10.01
C GLY A 92 -16.65 9.42 -10.15
N THR A 93 -16.02 8.66 -9.24
CA THR A 93 -14.56 8.43 -9.26
C THR A 93 -14.17 7.07 -9.81
N SER A 94 -15.07 6.10 -9.73
CA SER A 94 -14.87 4.72 -10.16
C SER A 94 -15.13 4.56 -11.66
N THR A 95 -14.32 3.73 -12.30
CA THR A 95 -14.57 3.19 -13.64
C THR A 95 -15.23 1.81 -13.54
N SER A 96 -15.77 1.29 -14.65
CA SER A 96 -16.41 -0.04 -14.69
C SER A 96 -15.49 -1.20 -14.31
N ASN A 97 -14.17 -0.98 -14.29
CA ASN A 97 -13.16 -2.00 -14.00
C ASN A 97 -12.60 -1.87 -12.58
N ASP A 98 -12.95 -0.81 -11.85
CA ASP A 98 -12.41 -0.59 -10.52
C ASP A 98 -13.10 -1.46 -9.47
N VAL A 99 -12.32 -1.95 -8.51
CA VAL A 99 -12.84 -2.66 -7.35
C VAL A 99 -13.00 -1.66 -6.21
N CYS A 100 -14.24 -1.42 -5.79
CA CYS A 100 -14.53 -0.52 -4.68
C CYS A 100 -14.21 -1.19 -3.33
N ILE A 101 -13.21 -0.67 -2.62
CA ILE A 101 -12.73 -1.24 -1.36
C ILE A 101 -12.93 -0.23 -0.24
N ALA A 102 -13.45 -0.69 0.90
CA ALA A 102 -13.65 0.15 2.08
C ALA A 102 -13.28 -0.58 3.38
N GLU A 103 -12.97 0.17 4.43
CA GLU A 103 -12.84 -0.32 5.81
C GLU A 103 -14.18 -0.13 6.52
N VAL A 104 -14.70 -1.17 7.17
CA VAL A 104 -15.87 -1.03 8.04
C VAL A 104 -15.48 -0.26 9.29
N VAL A 105 -16.04 0.92 9.52
CA VAL A 105 -15.75 1.76 10.69
C VAL A 105 -16.69 1.44 11.84
N GLU A 106 -17.97 1.25 11.53
CA GLU A 106 -19.01 1.02 12.54
C GLU A 106 -20.17 0.24 11.92
N VAL A 107 -20.81 -0.63 12.70
CA VAL A 107 -22.03 -1.34 12.30
C VAL A 107 -23.15 -1.01 13.27
N ARG A 108 -24.33 -0.68 12.75
CA ARG A 108 -25.49 -0.31 13.56
C ARG A 108 -26.76 -0.95 13.05
N SER A 109 -27.73 -1.11 13.95
CA SER A 109 -29.06 -1.63 13.64
C SER A 109 -30.16 -0.73 14.20
N PRO A 110 -31.32 -0.67 13.56
CA PRO A 110 -32.49 -0.01 14.12
C PRO A 110 -32.99 -0.80 15.36
N PRO A 111 -33.65 -0.13 16.32
CA PRO A 111 -34.06 -0.77 17.57
C PRO A 111 -35.13 -1.85 17.37
N TYR A 112 -35.96 -1.72 16.33
CA TYR A 112 -37.10 -2.61 16.07
C TYR A 112 -36.79 -3.73 15.07
N ASN A 113 -35.64 -3.70 14.39
CA ASN A 113 -35.27 -4.70 13.40
C ASN A 113 -33.77 -5.01 13.49
N ARG A 114 -33.41 -5.94 14.38
CA ARG A 114 -32.01 -6.35 14.60
C ARG A 114 -31.41 -7.11 13.42
N ASN A 115 -32.19 -7.49 12.43
CA ASN A 115 -31.71 -8.19 11.24
C ASN A 115 -31.31 -7.22 10.12
N GLU A 116 -31.71 -5.96 10.23
CA GLU A 116 -31.32 -4.91 9.29
C GLU A 116 -30.10 -4.18 9.83
N HIS A 117 -29.04 -4.17 9.03
CA HIS A 117 -27.76 -3.62 9.44
C HIS A 117 -27.33 -2.54 8.45
N PHE A 118 -26.83 -1.45 9.02
CA PHE A 118 -26.18 -0.38 8.29
C PHE A 118 -24.72 -0.34 8.71
N VAL A 119 -23.86 -0.02 7.75
CA VAL A 119 -22.43 0.07 7.95
C VAL A 119 -21.96 1.48 7.61
N LEU A 120 -21.19 2.07 8.52
CA LEU A 120 -20.36 3.23 8.22
C LEU A 120 -19.04 2.68 7.69
N VAL A 121 -18.66 3.07 6.49
CA VAL A 121 -17.42 2.65 5.87
C VAL A 121 -16.50 3.85 5.63
N ARG A 122 -15.20 3.56 5.49
CA ARG A 122 -14.18 4.51 5.06
C ARG A 122 -13.55 4.01 3.77
N TRP A 123 -13.49 4.86 2.75
CA TRP A 123 -13.02 4.45 1.43
C TRP A 123 -11.50 4.29 1.33
N PHE A 124 -11.11 3.26 0.60
CA PHE A 124 -9.82 3.17 -0.07
C PHE A 124 -9.98 3.54 -1.54
N TYR A 125 -9.00 4.24 -2.08
CA TYR A 125 -8.95 4.67 -3.47
C TYR A 125 -7.82 3.99 -4.20
N SER A 126 -8.06 3.50 -5.42
CA SER A 126 -6.99 3.15 -6.34
C SER A 126 -6.36 4.42 -6.93
N GLY A 127 -5.21 4.26 -7.58
CA GLY A 127 -4.60 5.34 -8.33
C GLY A 127 -5.49 5.93 -9.42
N SER A 128 -6.18 5.07 -10.18
CA SER A 128 -7.15 5.47 -11.21
C SER A 128 -8.28 6.32 -10.62
N MET A 129 -8.86 5.91 -9.50
CA MET A 129 -9.94 6.67 -8.86
C MET A 129 -9.48 8.05 -8.39
N LEU A 130 -8.26 8.18 -7.86
CA LEU A 130 -7.72 9.47 -7.45
C LEU A 130 -7.47 10.42 -8.64
N GLN A 131 -7.04 9.88 -9.78
CA GLN A 131 -6.86 10.65 -11.01
C GLN A 131 -8.19 11.18 -11.58
N ASN A 132 -9.30 10.46 -11.33
CA ASN A 132 -10.65 10.85 -11.75
C ASN A 132 -11.36 11.83 -10.80
N LEU A 133 -10.76 12.17 -9.66
CA LEU A 133 -11.32 13.19 -8.77
C LEU A 133 -11.49 14.52 -9.52
N ARG A 134 -12.55 15.29 -9.21
CA ARG A 134 -12.83 16.60 -9.87
C ARG A 134 -11.67 17.60 -9.79
N ALA A 135 -10.78 17.46 -8.81
CA ALA A 135 -9.59 18.30 -8.64
C ALA A 135 -8.34 17.44 -8.36
N PRO A 136 -7.91 16.62 -9.35
CA PRO A 136 -6.82 15.67 -9.15
C PRO A 136 -5.50 16.42 -8.94
N THR A 137 -5.36 17.58 -9.60
CA THR A 137 -4.25 18.53 -9.44
C THR A 137 -4.12 19.15 -8.05
N LYS A 138 -5.02 18.89 -7.10
CA LYS A 138 -4.76 19.18 -5.67
C LYS A 138 -4.28 17.92 -4.95
N ALA A 139 -4.99 16.81 -5.13
CA ALA A 139 -4.71 15.54 -4.46
C ALA A 139 -3.31 14.98 -4.78
N ILE A 140 -2.92 15.04 -6.06
CA ILE A 140 -1.67 14.49 -6.60
C ILE A 140 -0.79 15.59 -7.23
N LYS A 141 -0.98 16.87 -6.88
CA LYS A 141 -0.26 18.01 -7.50
C LYS A 141 1.26 17.84 -7.55
N ASN A 142 1.80 17.30 -6.47
CA ASN A 142 3.24 17.13 -6.26
C ASN A 142 3.74 15.76 -6.74
N PHE A 143 2.90 15.04 -7.50
CA PHE A 143 3.06 13.64 -7.87
C PHE A 143 2.80 13.43 -9.38
N PRO A 144 3.32 14.26 -10.30
CA PRO A 144 2.98 14.18 -11.73
C PRO A 144 3.50 12.89 -12.41
N SER A 145 4.56 12.28 -11.88
CA SER A 145 5.16 11.01 -12.33
C SER A 145 4.80 9.82 -11.44
N PHE A 146 3.84 10.01 -10.53
CA PHE A 146 3.53 9.01 -9.52
C PHE A 146 2.65 7.91 -10.10
N GLU A 147 3.16 6.70 -10.09
CA GLU A 147 2.45 5.49 -10.50
C GLU A 147 2.18 4.61 -9.28
N PHE A 148 0.90 4.34 -9.03
CA PHE A 148 0.50 3.38 -8.02
C PHE A 148 0.86 1.98 -8.48
N ALA A 149 1.42 1.18 -7.57
CA ALA A 149 1.67 -0.22 -7.87
C ALA A 149 0.37 -1.01 -8.02
N PRO A 150 0.41 -2.17 -8.69
CA PRO A 150 -0.71 -3.10 -8.69
C PRO A 150 -1.18 -3.37 -7.25
N ARG A 151 -2.50 -3.26 -7.05
CA ARG A 151 -3.17 -3.44 -5.76
C ARG A 151 -2.74 -2.48 -4.64
N GLU A 152 -2.03 -1.41 -4.98
CA GLU A 152 -1.79 -0.29 -4.08
C GLU A 152 -3.04 0.60 -4.00
N LEU A 153 -3.43 0.89 -2.76
CA LEU A 153 -4.57 1.71 -2.40
C LEU A 153 -4.11 2.94 -1.62
N VAL A 154 -5.03 3.90 -1.49
CA VAL A 154 -4.90 5.08 -0.64
C VAL A 154 -6.08 5.11 0.32
N SER A 155 -5.80 5.04 1.63
CA SER A 155 -6.84 5.22 2.65
C SER A 155 -7.31 6.68 2.66
N SER A 156 -8.54 6.97 3.06
CA SER A 156 -9.06 8.34 3.12
C SER A 156 -9.79 8.67 4.42
N ASP A 157 -10.14 9.94 4.66
CA ASP A 157 -11.17 10.33 5.64
C ASP A 157 -12.59 10.34 5.04
N HIS A 158 -12.76 9.92 3.79
CA HIS A 158 -14.07 9.85 3.15
C HIS A 158 -14.89 8.71 3.75
N MET A 159 -15.96 9.08 4.45
CA MET A 159 -16.87 8.14 5.09
C MET A 159 -18.27 8.23 4.48
N GLN A 160 -18.87 7.06 4.25
CA GLN A 160 -20.23 6.94 3.74
C GLN A 160 -20.95 5.81 4.48
N VAL A 161 -22.28 5.84 4.45
CA VAL A 161 -23.11 4.85 5.11
C VAL A 161 -23.88 4.06 4.07
N PHE A 162 -23.86 2.74 4.20
CA PHE A 162 -24.52 1.82 3.29
C PHE A 162 -25.33 0.77 4.05
N PRO A 163 -26.37 0.21 3.43
CA PRO A 163 -27.01 -0.98 3.93
C PRO A 163 -26.07 -2.19 3.74
N LEU A 164 -26.18 -3.20 4.61
CA LEU A 164 -25.28 -4.35 4.64
C LEU A 164 -25.23 -5.13 3.31
N GLU A 165 -26.31 -5.13 2.56
CA GLU A 165 -26.45 -5.86 1.30
C GLU A 165 -25.44 -5.42 0.24
N GLN A 166 -24.88 -4.20 0.37
CA GLN A 166 -23.82 -3.72 -0.52
C GLN A 166 -22.44 -4.29 -0.21
N LEU A 167 -22.25 -5.00 0.90
CA LEU A 167 -20.99 -5.67 1.18
C LEU A 167 -20.92 -6.96 0.38
N VAL A 168 -19.92 -7.09 -0.49
CA VAL A 168 -19.75 -8.27 -1.34
C VAL A 168 -19.02 -9.38 -0.60
N ARG A 169 -17.85 -9.05 -0.04
CA ARG A 169 -16.96 -9.96 0.69
C ARG A 169 -15.93 -9.22 1.53
N LYS A 170 -15.50 -9.87 2.61
CA LYS A 170 -14.30 -9.48 3.38
C LYS A 170 -13.02 -9.79 2.61
N ILE A 171 -12.05 -8.87 2.68
CA ILE A 171 -10.70 -9.03 2.12
C ILE A 171 -9.63 -8.67 3.14
N SER A 172 -8.35 -8.81 2.76
CA SER A 172 -7.21 -8.32 3.54
C SER A 172 -6.62 -7.11 2.82
N VAL A 173 -6.33 -6.05 3.57
CA VAL A 173 -5.60 -4.87 3.09
C VAL A 173 -4.50 -4.57 4.10
N ARG A 174 -3.24 -4.61 3.66
CA ARG A 174 -2.07 -4.41 4.54
C ARG A 174 -1.64 -2.95 4.56
N SER A 175 -1.36 -2.43 5.75
CA SER A 175 -0.67 -1.15 5.91
C SER A 175 0.84 -1.31 5.66
N PHE A 176 1.41 -0.45 4.83
CA PHE A 176 2.85 -0.36 4.60
C PHE A 176 3.40 0.98 5.09
N HIS A 177 4.40 0.92 5.95
CA HIS A 177 5.07 2.09 6.54
C HIS A 177 6.44 2.29 5.87
N GLU A 178 6.60 3.31 5.03
CA GLU A 178 7.83 3.48 4.24
C GLU A 178 9.12 3.64 5.07
N THR A 179 9.02 4.14 6.31
CA THR A 179 10.14 4.24 7.27
C THR A 179 10.45 2.94 7.99
N ASN A 180 9.51 2.00 8.06
CA ASN A 180 9.71 0.77 8.80
C ASN A 180 10.37 -0.26 7.88
N ALA A 181 11.68 -0.45 8.04
CA ALA A 181 12.41 -1.47 7.30
C ALA A 181 12.06 -2.90 7.76
N GLU A 182 11.47 -3.06 8.95
CA GLU A 182 11.09 -4.33 9.56
C GLU A 182 9.58 -4.58 9.40
N GLN A 183 9.17 -4.93 8.19
CA GLN A 183 7.79 -5.28 7.88
C GLN A 183 7.68 -6.65 7.23
N PRO A 184 6.54 -7.35 7.39
CA PRO A 184 6.28 -8.57 6.64
C PRO A 184 6.22 -8.31 5.13
N LYS A 185 6.66 -9.29 4.34
CA LYS A 185 6.51 -9.25 2.88
C LYS A 185 5.04 -9.03 2.49
N ILE A 186 4.83 -8.19 1.49
CA ILE A 186 3.54 -8.01 0.79
C ILE A 186 3.54 -8.96 -0.40
N GLU A 187 2.54 -9.86 -0.47
CA GLU A 187 2.42 -10.78 -1.59
C GLU A 187 1.83 -10.08 -2.83
N PRO A 188 2.16 -10.52 -4.06
CA PRO A 188 1.70 -9.85 -5.28
C PRO A 188 0.18 -9.69 -5.42
N GLU A 189 -0.59 -10.61 -4.83
CA GLU A 189 -2.06 -10.60 -4.87
C GLU A 189 -2.71 -9.88 -3.68
N GLU A 190 -1.90 -9.43 -2.70
CA GLU A 190 -2.39 -8.76 -1.50
C GLU A 190 -2.68 -7.28 -1.79
N TRP A 191 -3.82 -6.78 -1.33
CA TRP A 191 -4.09 -5.35 -1.33
C TRP A 191 -3.31 -4.67 -0.23
N TRP A 192 -2.81 -3.47 -0.48
CA TRP A 192 -2.02 -2.74 0.50
C TRP A 192 -2.14 -1.23 0.31
N TYR A 193 -1.78 -0.46 1.33
CA TYR A 193 -1.74 1.01 1.25
C TYR A 193 -0.57 1.55 2.05
N ARG A 194 0.00 2.66 1.60
CA ARG A 194 1.03 3.42 2.33
C ARG A 194 0.74 4.90 2.46
N TYR A 195 -0.33 5.36 1.82
CA TYR A 195 -0.74 6.75 1.82
C TYR A 195 -2.13 6.93 2.39
N PHE A 196 -2.38 8.14 2.85
CA PHE A 196 -3.65 8.63 3.34
C PHE A 196 -4.03 9.92 2.62
N TRP A 197 -5.19 9.94 1.98
CA TRP A 197 -5.74 11.13 1.34
C TRP A 197 -6.72 11.82 2.28
N SER A 198 -6.41 13.06 2.70
CA SER A 198 -7.41 13.87 3.40
C SER A 198 -8.27 14.61 2.39
N THR A 199 -9.56 14.29 2.34
CA THR A 199 -10.56 15.00 1.53
C THR A 199 -10.63 16.48 1.88
N LYS A 200 -10.50 16.82 3.16
CA LYS A 200 -10.53 18.21 3.66
C LYS A 200 -9.33 19.01 3.19
N GLN A 201 -8.14 18.44 3.28
CA GLN A 201 -6.91 19.14 2.93
C GLN A 201 -6.60 19.05 1.43
N GLY A 202 -7.12 18.02 0.77
CA GLY A 202 -6.96 17.78 -0.65
C GLY A 202 -5.55 17.36 -1.05
N TYR A 203 -4.77 16.71 -0.19
CA TYR A 203 -3.43 16.19 -0.51
C TYR A 203 -3.14 14.84 0.16
N LEU A 204 -2.13 14.13 -0.36
CA LEU A 204 -1.63 12.87 0.19
C LEU A 204 -0.70 13.07 1.38
N LEU A 205 -0.91 12.24 2.40
CA LEU A 205 -0.08 12.06 3.58
C LEU A 205 0.49 10.64 3.56
N SER A 206 1.56 10.41 4.29
CA SER A 206 2.00 9.06 4.64
C SER A 206 0.95 8.34 5.50
N CYS A 207 1.06 7.02 5.61
CA CYS A 207 0.17 6.16 6.39
C CYS A 207 -0.03 6.58 7.86
N ASN A 208 0.93 7.31 8.46
CA ASN A 208 0.80 7.84 9.82
C ASN A 208 -0.07 9.11 9.93
N LYS A 209 -0.54 9.65 8.80
CA LYS A 209 -1.42 10.83 8.70
C LYS A 209 -0.84 12.12 9.27
N SER A 210 0.48 12.19 9.48
CA SER A 210 1.15 13.37 10.03
C SER A 210 2.25 13.90 9.13
N ASN A 211 2.90 13.01 8.38
CA ASN A 211 4.02 13.39 7.52
C ASN A 211 3.62 13.33 6.04
N PRO A 212 4.21 14.16 5.17
CA PRO A 212 4.11 13.97 3.73
C PRO A 212 4.66 12.58 3.32
N PRO A 213 4.24 12.03 2.18
CA PRO A 213 4.84 10.85 1.57
C PRO A 213 6.37 10.93 1.54
N ILE A 214 7.03 9.81 1.81
CA ILE A 214 8.50 9.80 1.83
C ILE A 214 8.99 9.83 0.40
N THR A 215 9.63 10.93 0.04
CA THR A 215 10.27 11.09 -1.27
C THR A 215 11.67 10.49 -1.35
N ALA A 216 12.14 9.88 -0.25
CA ALA A 216 13.56 9.73 0.04
C ALA A 216 14.29 8.71 -0.86
N CYS A 217 14.73 9.18 -2.01
CA CYS A 217 16.01 8.80 -2.56
C CYS A 217 17.09 9.71 -1.95
N GLY A 218 18.15 9.14 -1.39
CA GLY A 218 19.27 9.90 -0.82
C GLY A 218 20.11 10.73 -1.80
N MET A 219 19.70 10.81 -3.07
CA MET A 219 20.32 11.60 -4.13
C MET A 219 19.86 13.06 -4.13
N GLY A 220 18.95 13.42 -3.23
CA GLY A 220 18.45 14.78 -3.03
C GLY A 220 17.34 15.20 -4.00
N ASP A 221 17.08 16.52 -4.02
CA ASP A 221 15.93 17.17 -4.67
C ASP A 221 15.68 16.76 -6.13
N ARG A 222 16.74 16.48 -6.90
CA ARG A 222 16.59 16.14 -8.34
C ARG A 222 15.84 14.84 -8.54
N CYS A 223 16.08 13.83 -7.70
CA CYS A 223 15.32 12.59 -7.76
C CYS A 223 13.94 12.77 -7.13
N ILE A 224 13.88 13.44 -5.99
CA ILE A 224 12.68 13.63 -5.17
C ILE A 224 11.56 14.36 -5.92
N LYS A 225 11.91 15.38 -6.71
CA LYS A 225 10.92 16.23 -7.41
C LYS A 225 10.31 15.54 -8.63
N GLU A 226 10.99 14.54 -9.18
CA GLU A 226 10.66 13.96 -10.48
C GLU A 226 10.26 12.48 -10.40
N HIS A 227 10.53 11.80 -9.28
CA HIS A 227 10.46 10.34 -9.25
C HIS A 227 10.14 9.80 -7.85
N TYR A 228 8.92 9.29 -7.70
CA TYR A 228 8.50 8.57 -6.50
C TYR A 228 8.77 7.09 -6.66
N PHE A 229 9.10 6.44 -5.55
CA PHE A 229 9.38 5.02 -5.55
C PHE A 229 8.15 4.19 -5.95
N ALA A 230 8.20 3.63 -7.15
CA ALA A 230 7.22 2.70 -7.67
C ALA A 230 7.75 1.26 -7.49
N PRO A 231 7.34 0.55 -6.42
CA PRO A 231 7.96 -0.74 -6.05
C PRO A 231 7.77 -1.86 -7.08
N HIS A 232 6.92 -1.69 -8.08
CA HIS A 232 6.69 -2.68 -9.12
C HIS A 232 7.58 -2.46 -10.35
N SER A 233 8.04 -1.24 -10.60
CA SER A 233 8.83 -0.85 -11.77
C SER A 233 10.27 -0.50 -11.44
N GLU A 234 10.58 -0.21 -10.17
CA GLU A 234 11.87 0.28 -9.72
C GLU A 234 12.48 -0.58 -8.61
N CYS A 235 13.81 -0.52 -8.50
CA CYS A 235 14.55 -1.13 -7.40
C CYS A 235 15.31 -0.03 -6.64
N GLN A 236 15.26 -0.11 -5.32
CA GLN A 236 16.02 0.74 -4.41
C GLN A 236 16.98 -0.10 -3.56
N ARG A 237 18.16 0.48 -3.26
CA ARG A 237 19.14 -0.06 -2.33
C ARG A 237 19.14 0.72 -1.03
N CYS A 238 19.32 0.07 0.11
CA CYS A 238 19.44 0.72 1.40
C CYS A 238 20.90 0.73 1.87
N CYS A 239 21.37 1.88 2.36
CA CYS A 239 22.62 1.91 3.12
C CYS A 239 22.42 1.24 4.48
N THR A 240 23.03 0.08 4.70
CA THR A 240 22.78 -0.75 5.89
C THR A 240 23.41 -0.22 7.18
N ARG A 241 24.19 0.85 7.10
CA ARG A 241 24.79 1.46 8.29
C ARG A 241 23.72 2.12 9.13
N LEU A 242 23.77 1.87 10.44
CA LEU A 242 22.80 2.42 11.38
C LEU A 242 22.71 3.95 11.35
N SER A 243 23.82 4.64 11.13
CA SER A 243 23.86 6.10 11.04
C SER A 243 23.28 6.67 9.74
N CYS A 244 23.00 5.84 8.74
CA CYS A 244 22.50 6.28 7.44
C CYS A 244 21.10 5.75 7.15
N GLN A 245 20.93 4.44 6.92
CA GLN A 245 19.63 3.82 6.61
C GLN A 245 18.81 4.51 5.50
N ILE A 246 19.48 5.20 4.57
CA ILE A 246 18.83 5.90 3.46
C ILE A 246 18.67 4.96 2.27
N TRP A 247 17.52 5.04 1.60
CA TRP A 247 17.20 4.33 0.37
C TRP A 247 17.63 5.15 -0.86
N TYR A 248 18.08 4.45 -1.90
CA TYR A 248 18.57 5.03 -3.14
C TYR A 248 18.02 4.26 -4.34
N HIS A 249 17.45 4.94 -5.35
CA HIS A 249 17.13 4.27 -6.61
C HIS A 249 18.42 3.77 -7.27
N VAL A 250 18.38 2.53 -7.77
CA VAL A 250 19.51 1.91 -8.48
C VAL A 250 19.97 2.78 -9.65
N GLU A 251 19.02 3.31 -10.43
CA GLU A 251 19.32 4.18 -11.58
C GLU A 251 20.05 5.47 -11.19
N CYS A 252 19.68 6.07 -10.05
CA CYS A 252 20.33 7.29 -9.61
C CYS A 252 21.77 7.01 -9.14
N LEU A 253 22.01 5.88 -8.48
CA LEU A 253 23.36 5.43 -8.12
C LEU A 253 24.21 5.16 -9.37
N GLN A 254 23.61 4.57 -10.42
CA GLN A 254 24.27 4.35 -11.70
C GLN A 254 24.61 5.66 -12.41
N LYS A 255 23.65 6.59 -12.54
CA LYS A 255 23.84 7.92 -13.14
C LYS A 255 24.94 8.71 -12.41
N ALA A 256 25.01 8.58 -11.09
CA ALA A 256 26.05 9.18 -10.26
C ALA A 256 27.40 8.45 -10.30
N LYS A 257 27.55 7.39 -11.11
CA LYS A 257 28.77 6.56 -11.25
C LYS A 257 29.27 6.01 -9.91
N ARG A 258 28.36 5.60 -9.02
CA ARG A 258 28.68 5.09 -7.68
C ARG A 258 28.76 3.56 -7.61
N MET A 259 28.83 2.86 -8.73
CA MET A 259 28.97 1.40 -8.76
C MET A 259 30.36 0.96 -8.27
N VAL A 260 30.40 -0.05 -7.41
CA VAL A 260 31.62 -0.72 -6.96
C VAL A 260 31.59 -2.15 -7.46
N LYS A 261 32.43 -2.46 -8.43
CA LYS A 261 32.66 -3.84 -8.84
C LYS A 261 33.71 -4.44 -7.92
N LEU A 262 33.31 -5.38 -7.08
CA LEU A 262 34.27 -6.24 -6.38
C LEU A 262 34.88 -7.21 -7.38
N LYS A 263 36.19 -7.46 -7.26
CA LYS A 263 36.83 -8.53 -8.02
C LYS A 263 36.25 -9.87 -7.54
N ALA A 264 35.78 -10.69 -8.47
CA ALA A 264 35.33 -12.04 -8.16
C ALA A 264 36.49 -12.82 -7.52
N GLY A 265 36.26 -13.43 -6.35
CA GLY A 265 37.23 -14.33 -5.70
C GLY A 265 37.57 -14.05 -4.24
N LEU A 266 37.11 -12.93 -3.64
CA LEU A 266 37.37 -12.64 -2.22
C LEU A 266 36.06 -12.60 -1.44
N VAL A 267 35.49 -13.77 -1.17
CA VAL A 267 34.31 -13.96 -0.30
C VAL A 267 34.51 -13.20 1.02
N ASP A 268 35.70 -13.30 1.60
CA ASP A 268 36.11 -12.58 2.81
C ASP A 268 36.05 -11.07 2.66
N GLN A 269 36.53 -10.51 1.54
CA GLN A 269 36.54 -9.07 1.35
C GLN A 269 35.11 -8.53 1.24
N ARG A 270 34.22 -9.24 0.54
CA ARG A 270 32.82 -8.85 0.45
C ARG A 270 32.13 -8.98 1.80
N LEU A 271 32.36 -10.07 2.52
CA LEU A 271 31.75 -10.28 3.84
C LEU A 271 32.20 -9.19 4.82
N ARG A 272 33.51 -8.88 4.87
CA ARG A 272 34.07 -7.77 5.65
C ARG A 272 33.38 -6.45 5.33
N LEU A 273 33.26 -6.11 4.05
CA LEU A 273 32.61 -4.88 3.61
C LEU A 273 31.14 -4.81 4.05
N MET A 274 30.40 -5.91 4.01
CA MET A 274 28.97 -5.95 4.33
C MET A 274 28.68 -6.02 5.83
N LEU A 275 29.60 -6.59 6.62
CA LEU A 275 29.54 -6.56 8.07
C LEU A 275 30.01 -5.22 8.63
N HIS A 276 30.78 -4.43 7.87
CA HIS A 276 31.26 -3.11 8.30
C HIS A 276 30.12 -2.18 8.71
N GLY A 277 30.17 -1.68 9.96
CA GLY A 277 29.14 -0.80 10.52
C GLY A 277 27.88 -1.53 10.99
N THR A 278 27.89 -2.86 11.04
CA THR A 278 26.95 -3.64 11.86
C THR A 278 27.42 -3.56 13.31
N PRO A 279 26.52 -3.33 14.30
CA PRO A 279 26.88 -3.38 15.71
C PRO A 279 27.61 -4.68 16.06
N GLY A 280 28.71 -4.59 16.80
CA GLY A 280 29.60 -5.73 17.10
C GLY A 280 30.70 -5.99 16.06
N PHE A 281 30.68 -5.29 14.92
CA PHE A 281 31.70 -5.34 13.87
C PHE A 281 32.30 -3.96 13.58
N GLU A 282 32.37 -3.07 14.57
CA GLU A 282 32.90 -1.71 14.41
C GLU A 282 34.40 -1.69 14.04
N TRP A 283 35.12 -2.79 14.24
CA TRP A 283 36.59 -2.90 14.17
C TRP A 283 37.13 -3.50 12.86
N ILE A 284 36.28 -3.83 11.87
CA ILE A 284 36.69 -4.53 10.63
C ILE A 284 37.74 -3.77 9.79
N ASP A 285 37.98 -2.49 10.08
CA ASP A 285 39.05 -1.70 9.41
C ASP A 285 40.48 -2.05 9.90
N ASP A 286 40.66 -2.93 10.89
CA ASP A 286 41.98 -3.48 11.25
C ASP A 286 42.38 -4.58 10.24
N PRO A 287 43.47 -4.44 9.46
CA PRO A 287 43.95 -5.49 8.56
C PRO A 287 44.39 -6.76 9.30
N ASN A 288 44.72 -6.68 10.60
CA ASN A 288 44.93 -7.83 11.49
C ASN A 288 43.64 -8.28 12.21
N GLY A 289 42.55 -7.55 11.98
CA GLY A 289 41.23 -7.79 12.53
C GLY A 289 40.75 -9.21 12.28
N ASP A 290 40.62 -9.92 13.38
CA ASP A 290 40.10 -11.27 13.59
C ASP A 290 40.19 -12.25 12.40
N ILE A 291 41.41 -12.46 11.92
CA ILE A 291 41.76 -13.52 10.96
C ILE A 291 41.21 -14.88 11.42
N LYS A 292 41.13 -15.09 12.75
CA LYS A 292 40.59 -16.32 13.33
C LYS A 292 39.10 -16.49 13.01
N PHE A 293 38.26 -15.47 13.23
CA PHE A 293 36.84 -15.55 12.87
C PHE A 293 36.61 -15.92 11.40
N PHE A 294 37.32 -15.27 10.47
CA PHE A 294 37.14 -15.57 9.04
C PHE A 294 37.58 -17.01 8.69
N LYS A 295 38.67 -17.50 9.31
CA LYS A 295 39.08 -18.91 9.18
C LYS A 295 38.04 -19.88 9.77
N ASP A 296 37.41 -19.52 10.88
CA ASP A 296 36.36 -20.32 11.49
C ASP A 296 35.11 -20.36 10.59
N VAL A 297 34.72 -19.22 10.01
CA VAL A 297 33.65 -19.14 8.99
C VAL A 297 33.98 -19.99 7.76
N GLU A 298 35.21 -19.95 7.25
CA GLU A 298 35.66 -20.80 6.14
C GLU A 298 35.55 -22.29 6.51
N SER A 299 35.96 -22.66 7.72
CA SER A 299 35.92 -24.04 8.21
C SER A 299 34.48 -24.55 8.38
N CYS A 300 33.55 -23.69 8.78
CA CYS A 300 32.13 -23.98 8.95
C CYS A 300 31.28 -23.68 7.71
N LEU A 301 31.88 -23.25 6.59
CA LEU A 301 31.14 -22.71 5.45
C LEU A 301 30.15 -23.73 4.88
N SER A 302 30.49 -25.03 4.86
CA SER A 302 29.58 -26.09 4.41
C SER A 302 28.23 -26.06 5.16
N TYR A 303 28.26 -25.70 6.45
CA TYR A 303 27.08 -25.65 7.32
C TYR A 303 26.32 -24.33 7.22
N ILE A 304 27.03 -23.19 7.22
CA ILE A 304 26.43 -21.86 7.28
C ILE A 304 26.45 -21.08 5.95
N HIS A 305 26.81 -21.71 4.82
CA HIS A 305 26.98 -21.02 3.52
C HIS A 305 25.79 -20.15 3.13
N ARG A 306 24.56 -20.55 3.47
CA ARG A 306 23.35 -19.76 3.15
C ARG A 306 23.21 -18.51 3.99
N ILE A 307 23.62 -18.56 5.26
CA ILE A 307 23.68 -17.37 6.13
C ILE A 307 24.73 -16.41 5.59
N VAL A 308 25.93 -16.90 5.28
CA VAL A 308 27.02 -16.11 4.71
C VAL A 308 26.59 -15.47 3.38
N ALA A 309 26.04 -16.26 2.46
CA ALA A 309 25.56 -15.76 1.18
C ALA A 309 24.44 -14.71 1.32
N CYS A 310 23.55 -14.87 2.30
CA CYS A 310 22.51 -13.88 2.60
C CYS A 310 23.10 -12.59 3.19
N ALA A 311 24.03 -12.70 4.14
CA ALA A 311 24.67 -11.56 4.79
C ALA A 311 25.47 -10.67 3.82
N GLN A 312 26.08 -11.28 2.81
CA GLN A 312 26.83 -10.62 1.73
C GLN A 312 25.93 -9.92 0.69
N HIS A 313 24.63 -10.16 0.74
CA HIS A 313 23.69 -9.59 -0.21
C HIS A 313 23.42 -8.12 0.11
N VAL A 314 23.20 -7.33 -0.94
CA VAL A 314 22.77 -5.93 -0.84
C VAL A 314 21.32 -5.87 -0.36
N VAL A 315 21.03 -4.90 0.50
CA VAL A 315 19.65 -4.62 0.90
C VAL A 315 18.94 -3.92 -0.24
N ALA A 316 17.81 -4.48 -0.62
CA ALA A 316 17.06 -4.14 -1.82
C ALA A 316 15.56 -4.19 -1.56
N ARG A 317 14.82 -3.30 -2.22
CA ARG A 317 13.35 -3.38 -2.33
C ARG A 317 12.89 -2.95 -3.71
N GLY A 318 11.69 -3.38 -4.08
CA GLY A 318 11.08 -3.17 -5.38
C GLY A 318 11.43 -4.26 -6.41
N LYS A 319 10.73 -4.27 -7.54
CA LYS A 319 10.75 -5.31 -8.58
C LYS A 319 10.65 -6.72 -7.97
N GLU A 320 11.62 -7.60 -8.25
CA GLU A 320 11.69 -8.98 -7.76
C GLU A 320 11.77 -9.09 -6.23
N HIS A 321 12.18 -8.02 -5.55
CA HIS A 321 12.26 -7.98 -4.09
C HIS A 321 10.93 -7.59 -3.42
N GLY A 322 9.94 -7.15 -4.20
CA GLY A 322 8.66 -6.67 -3.70
C GLY A 322 8.75 -5.39 -2.87
N VAL A 323 7.61 -4.91 -2.37
CA VAL A 323 7.47 -3.58 -1.73
C VAL A 323 8.40 -3.39 -0.53
N VAL A 324 8.50 -4.41 0.33
CA VAL A 324 9.28 -4.34 1.57
C VAL A 324 10.76 -4.68 1.35
N GLY A 325 11.04 -5.58 0.41
CA GLY A 325 12.40 -5.99 0.11
C GLY A 325 12.94 -7.11 0.99
N ASN A 326 14.27 -7.20 1.06
CA ASN A 326 15.02 -8.26 1.73
C ASN A 326 15.75 -7.81 3.02
N PHE A 327 15.49 -6.60 3.51
CA PHE A 327 16.20 -6.00 4.64
C PHE A 327 16.23 -6.90 5.89
N LEU A 328 15.07 -7.37 6.34
CA LEU A 328 14.96 -8.17 7.57
C LEU A 328 15.82 -9.44 7.50
N LYS A 329 15.77 -10.13 6.36
CA LYS A 329 16.49 -11.39 6.15
C LYS A 329 18.01 -11.17 6.19
N ILE A 330 18.48 -10.12 5.51
CA ILE A 330 19.90 -9.74 5.49
C ILE A 330 20.35 -9.28 6.88
N LYS A 331 19.55 -8.43 7.56
CA LYS A 331 19.85 -7.98 8.92
C LYS A 331 19.99 -9.16 9.88
N ARG A 332 19.07 -10.13 9.83
CA ARG A 332 19.14 -11.35 10.65
C ARG A 332 20.37 -12.18 10.32
N ALA A 333 20.69 -12.38 9.04
CA ALA A 333 21.89 -13.13 8.65
C ALA A 333 23.17 -12.48 9.20
N ARG A 334 23.26 -11.15 9.15
CA ARG A 334 24.40 -10.41 9.71
C ARG A 334 24.46 -10.48 11.22
N ALA A 335 23.31 -10.41 11.92
CA ALA A 335 23.25 -10.57 13.37
C ALA A 335 23.73 -11.95 13.82
N LEU A 336 23.31 -13.03 13.15
CA LEU A 336 23.79 -14.39 13.41
C LEU A 336 25.32 -14.52 13.24
N LEU A 337 25.91 -13.79 12.30
CA LEU A 337 27.37 -13.76 12.14
C LEU A 337 28.07 -12.94 13.24
N VAL A 338 27.41 -11.93 13.82
CA VAL A 338 27.90 -11.21 15.01
C VAL A 338 27.87 -12.13 16.22
N GLU A 339 26.77 -12.85 16.42
CA GLU A 339 26.60 -13.83 17.51
C GLU A 339 27.66 -14.94 17.40
N ALA A 340 27.88 -15.48 16.19
CA ALA A 340 28.94 -16.46 15.93
C ALA A 340 30.34 -15.93 16.25
N TYR A 341 30.62 -14.66 15.93
CA TYR A 341 31.86 -13.99 16.30
C TYR A 341 32.06 -13.89 17.82
N GLN A 342 30.96 -13.73 18.56
CA GLN A 342 30.95 -13.71 20.03
C GLN A 342 31.03 -15.12 20.66
N GLY A 343 31.06 -16.17 19.84
CA GLY A 343 31.16 -17.57 20.26
C GLY A 343 29.85 -18.34 20.25
N GLU A 344 28.74 -17.71 19.85
CA GLU A 344 27.41 -18.31 19.78
C GLU A 344 27.08 -18.71 18.34
N TRP A 345 27.41 -19.94 17.95
CA TRP A 345 27.12 -20.43 16.60
C TRP A 345 25.62 -20.60 16.36
N PRO A 346 25.11 -20.33 15.12
CA PRO A 346 23.70 -20.48 14.81
C PRO A 346 23.18 -21.89 15.05
N SER A 347 21.96 -22.00 15.58
CA SER A 347 21.28 -23.28 15.79
C SER A 347 20.82 -23.91 14.47
N ASP A 348 20.44 -25.20 14.51
CA ASP A 348 19.92 -25.92 13.35
C ASP A 348 18.61 -25.29 12.82
N GLU A 349 17.77 -24.77 13.71
CA GLU A 349 16.54 -24.04 13.36
C GLU A 349 16.86 -22.73 12.64
N GLU A 350 17.85 -21.97 13.13
CA GLU A 350 18.28 -20.72 12.52
C GLU A 350 18.90 -20.96 11.15
N ILE A 351 19.71 -22.01 11.00
CA ILE A 351 20.29 -22.42 9.72
C ILE A 351 19.18 -22.88 8.75
N ALA A 352 18.20 -23.62 9.25
CA ALA A 352 17.05 -24.05 8.46
C ALA A 352 16.27 -22.87 7.87
N GLU A 353 16.20 -21.74 8.59
CA GLU A 353 15.57 -20.50 8.13
C GLU A 353 16.16 -20.01 6.79
N PHE A 354 17.44 -20.24 6.52
CA PHE A 354 18.15 -19.76 5.32
C PHE A 354 18.25 -20.82 4.20
N LYS A 355 17.80 -22.07 4.42
CA LYS A 355 17.84 -23.12 3.39
C LYS A 355 17.09 -22.75 2.11
N SER A 356 15.99 -22.00 2.23
CA SER A 356 15.19 -21.53 1.10
C SER A 356 15.75 -20.26 0.44
N TRP A 357 16.77 -19.62 1.01
CA TRP A 357 17.34 -18.38 0.48
C TRP A 357 18.03 -18.63 -0.87
N LYS A 358 17.60 -17.87 -1.87
CA LYS A 358 18.20 -17.82 -3.20
C LYS A 358 18.69 -16.40 -3.46
N PRO A 359 19.99 -16.19 -3.71
CA PRO A 359 20.48 -14.88 -4.12
C PRO A 359 19.81 -14.49 -5.43
N THR A 360 19.36 -13.25 -5.53
CA THR A 360 18.92 -12.66 -6.79
C THR A 360 20.17 -12.22 -7.55
N GLY A 361 20.26 -12.48 -8.85
CA GLY A 361 21.50 -12.39 -9.63
C GLY A 361 22.18 -11.01 -9.74
N ASP A 362 21.69 -9.96 -9.08
CA ASP A 362 22.38 -8.66 -9.02
C ASP A 362 23.24 -8.54 -7.76
N ASP A 363 24.53 -8.79 -7.95
CA ASP A 363 25.59 -8.69 -6.95
C ASP A 363 26.36 -7.35 -6.99
N THR A 364 25.83 -6.37 -7.71
CA THR A 364 26.48 -5.06 -7.83
C THR A 364 26.39 -4.30 -6.51
N LEU A 365 27.55 -3.98 -5.93
CA LEU A 365 27.65 -3.07 -4.78
C LEU A 365 27.68 -1.62 -5.25
N TYR A 366 27.28 -0.69 -4.38
CA TYR A 366 27.33 0.74 -4.69
C TYR A 366 28.07 1.50 -3.58
N ARG A 367 28.41 2.77 -3.78
CA ARG A 367 28.84 3.65 -2.68
C ARG A 367 27.68 4.54 -2.26
N CYS A 368 27.37 4.53 -0.97
CA CYS A 368 26.50 5.54 -0.37
C CYS A 368 27.16 6.92 -0.45
N ILE A 369 26.36 7.92 -0.82
CA ILE A 369 26.81 9.31 -0.92
C ILE A 369 27.08 9.90 0.46
N ASN A 370 26.23 9.59 1.43
CA ASN A 370 26.27 10.25 2.73
C ASN A 370 27.34 9.69 3.66
N CYS A 371 27.84 8.47 3.39
CA CYS A 371 28.87 7.86 4.21
C CYS A 371 30.12 7.44 3.43
N GLU A 372 30.17 7.75 2.12
CA GLU A 372 31.23 7.44 1.15
C GLU A 372 31.67 5.98 1.06
N LYS A 373 30.90 5.06 1.63
CA LYS A 373 31.28 3.66 1.79
C LYS A 373 30.32 2.74 1.06
N VAL A 374 30.77 1.50 0.91
CA VAL A 374 30.10 0.49 0.07
C VAL A 374 28.77 0.08 0.70
N ILE A 375 27.72 -0.08 -0.13
CA ILE A 375 26.36 -0.52 0.18
C ILE A 375 25.95 -1.71 -0.67
#